data_AF-A0A848N164-F1
#
_entry.id   AF-A0A848N164-F1
#
_cell.length_a   1.000
_cell.length_b   1.000
_cell.length_c   1.000
_cell.angle_alpha   90.00
_cell.angle_beta   90.00
_cell.angle_gamma   90.00
#
_symmetry.space_group_name_H-M   'P 1'
#
loop_
_entity.id
_entity.type
_entity.pdbx_description
1 polymer ?
#
loop_
_entity_poly.entity_id
_entity_poly.type
_entity_poly.pdbx_seq_one_letter_code
_entity_poly.pdbx_strand_id
1 'polypeptide(L)' 'MNLKILQKKSLGRETEAMLLSVEDGEVYQVSICITKLEKPYYANQLYRIFATLDEAQEFYEDLCEMREQDE' A
#
# COMPACT_ATOMS: atom_id res chain seq x y z
N MET A 1 -15.42 1.09 9.66
CA MET A 1 -14.28 0.62 8.85
C MET A 1 -13.11 0.40 9.79
N ASN A 2 -12.77 -0.86 10.06
CA ASN A 2 -11.58 -1.20 10.84
C ASN A 2 -10.42 -1.44 9.88
N LEU A 3 -9.27 -0.82 10.14
CA LEU A 3 -8.10 -0.87 9.26
C LEU A 3 -6.89 -1.26 10.11
N LYS A 4 -6.23 -2.36 9.73
CA LYS A 4 -5.03 -2.84 10.39
C LYS A 4 -3.88 -2.81 9.39
N ILE A 5 -2.81 -2.09 9.73
CA ILE A 5 -1.58 -2.12 8.93
C ILE A 5 -0.88 -3.44 9.20
N LEU A 6 -0.65 -4.22 8.14
CA LEU A 6 0.10 -5.48 8.20
C LEU A 6 1.57 -5.24 7.88
N GLN A 7 1.84 -4.50 6.80
CA GLN A 7 3.20 -4.17 6.37
C GLN A 7 3.27 -2.74 5.83
N LYS A 8 4.46 -2.15 5.91
CA LYS A 8 4.77 -0.82 5.40
C LYS A 8 6.24 -0.75 5.00
N LYS A 9 6.53 -0.21 3.82
CA LYS A 9 7.90 -0.01 3.30
C LYS A 9 8.01 1.33 2.58
N SER A 10 9.12 2.03 2.77
CA SER A 10 9.44 3.22 1.96
C SER A 10 9.90 2.80 0.56
N LEU A 11 9.30 3.40 -0.46
CA LEU A 11 9.67 3.22 -1.87
C LEU A 11 10.55 4.37 -2.40
N GLY A 12 10.82 5.38 -1.58
CA GLY A 12 11.55 6.57 -1.97
C GLY A 12 11.41 7.67 -0.93
N ARG A 13 11.91 8.87 -1.24
CA ARG A 13 12.00 9.98 -0.27
C ARG A 13 10.64 10.38 0.33
N GLU A 14 9.56 10.25 -0.44
CA GLU A 14 8.23 10.74 -0.08
C GLU A 14 7.12 9.74 -0.38
N THR A 15 7.47 8.49 -0.67
CA THR A 15 6.51 7.46 -1.11
C THR A 15 6.66 6.21 -0.27
N GLU A 16 5.55 5.61 0.13
CA GLU A 16 5.49 4.39 0.93
C GLU A 16 4.47 3.41 0.34
N ALA A 17 4.80 2.13 0.33
CA ALA A 17 3.84 1.05 0.13
C ALA A 17 3.28 0.62 1.49
N MET A 18 1.99 0.34 1.55
CA MET A 18 1.31 -0.18 2.73
C MET A 18 0.40 -1.35 2.36
N LEU A 19 0.54 -2.47 3.08
CA LEU A 19 -0.41 -3.57 3.06
C LEU A 19 -1.31 -3.48 4.28
N LEU A 20 -2.61 -3.49 4.05
CA LEU A 20 -3.66 -3.29 5.04
C LEU A 20 -4.61 -4.49 5.03
N SER A 21 -5.09 -4.88 6.21
CA SER A 21 -6.30 -5.67 6.39
C SER A 21 -7.45 -4.72 6.70
N VAL A 22 -8.55 -4.87 5.98
CA VAL A 22 -9.76 -4.06 6.09
C VAL A 22 -10.90 -4.95 6.59
N GLU A 23 -11.82 -4.38 7.37
CA GLU A 23 -13.03 -5.09 7.85
C GLU A 23 -12.67 -6.41 8.54
N ASP A 24 -11.72 -6.35 9.49
CA ASP A 24 -11.25 -7.48 10.29
C ASP A 24 -10.72 -8.69 9.47
N GLY A 25 -10.28 -8.45 8.23
CA GLY A 25 -9.68 -9.48 7.38
C GLY A 25 -10.58 -9.97 6.24
N GLU A 26 -11.75 -9.34 6.04
CA GLU A 26 -12.61 -9.67 4.90
C GLU A 26 -11.96 -9.31 3.56
N VAL A 27 -11.20 -8.21 3.50
CA VAL A 27 -10.42 -7.82 2.31
C VAL A 27 -9.07 -7.24 2.69
N TYR A 28 -8.16 -7.25 1.72
CA TYR A 28 -6.80 -6.73 1.85
C TYR A 28 -6.58 -5.59 0.87
N GLN A 29 -5.85 -4.57 1.29
CA GLN A 29 -5.58 -3.39 0.46
C GLN A 29 -4.08 -3.11 0.42
N VAL A 30 -3.54 -3.00 -0.79
CA VAL A 30 -2.20 -2.45 -1.01
C VAL A 30 -2.34 -1.00 -1.46
N SER A 31 -1.66 -0.08 -0.77
CA SER A 31 -1.75 1.36 -1.03
C SER A 31 -0.35 1.95 -1.26
N ILE A 32 -0.26 2.90 -2.19
CA ILE A 32 0.89 3.78 -2.35
C ILE A 32 0.53 5.13 -1.75
N CYS A 33 1.31 5.53 -0.76
CA CYS A 33 1.08 6.72 0.04
C CYS A 33 2.15 7.76 -0.24
N ILE A 34 1.76 9.03 -0.49
CA ILE A 34 2.70 10.15 -0.51
C ILE A 34 2.72 10.81 0.86
N THR A 35 3.88 10.77 1.53
CA THR A 35 4.04 11.17 2.93
C THR A 35 4.11 12.68 3.15
N LYS A 36 4.38 13.47 2.09
CA LYS A 36 4.50 14.93 2.17
C LYS A 36 3.22 15.73 1.95
N LEU A 37 2.09 15.08 1.66
CA LEU A 37 0.84 15.80 1.45
C LEU A 37 0.36 16.38 2.78
N GLU A 38 0.36 17.71 2.90
CA GLU A 38 -0.04 18.48 4.10
C GLU A 38 -1.49 18.20 4.56
N LYS A 39 -2.29 17.53 3.73
CA LYS A 39 -3.66 17.13 4.05
C LYS A 39 -3.78 15.60 4.13
N PRO A 40 -4.11 15.03 5.29
CA PRO A 40 -4.11 13.58 5.53
C PRO A 40 -5.06 12.78 4.62
N TYR A 41 -6.08 13.43 4.05
CA TYR A 41 -7.06 12.79 3.16
C TYR A 41 -6.56 12.52 1.74
N TYR A 42 -5.39 13.03 1.36
CA TYR A 42 -4.83 12.84 0.01
C TYR A 42 -3.64 11.88 -0.03
N ALA A 43 -3.26 11.29 1.12
CA ALA A 43 -2.08 10.45 1.21
C ALA A 43 -2.19 9.20 0.31
N ASN A 44 -3.36 8.55 0.26
CA ASN A 44 -3.60 7.37 -0.59
C ASN A 44 -3.92 7.81 -2.02
N GLN A 45 -2.89 7.98 -2.85
CA GLN A 45 -3.11 8.35 -4.25
C GLN A 45 -3.48 7.15 -5.13
N LEU A 46 -3.01 5.96 -4.77
CA LEU A 46 -3.28 4.72 -5.49
C LEU A 46 -3.48 3.60 -4.48
N TYR A 47 -4.55 2.82 -4.64
CA TYR A 47 -4.77 1.61 -3.87
C TYR A 47 -5.42 0.53 -4.73
N ARG A 48 -5.19 -0.73 -4.35
CA ARG A 48 -5.84 -1.90 -4.94
C ARG A 48 -6.33 -2.82 -3.83
N ILE A 49 -7.54 -3.35 -4.00
CA ILE A 49 -8.19 -4.27 -3.06
C ILE A 49 -8.07 -5.69 -3.61
N PHE A 50 -7.84 -6.64 -2.71
CA PHE A 50 -7.69 -8.07 -2.96
C PHE A 50 -8.60 -8.84 -2.02
N ALA A 51 -9.11 -9.97 -2.49
CA ALA A 51 -9.98 -10.84 -1.69
C ALA A 51 -9.16 -11.73 -0.72
N THR A 52 -7.89 -11.97 -1.02
CA THR A 52 -7.02 -12.85 -0.24
C THR A 52 -5.73 -12.15 0.18
N LEU A 53 -5.16 -12.60 1.30
CA LEU A 53 -3.89 -12.06 1.80
C LEU A 53 -2.75 -12.40 0.84
N ASP A 54 -2.74 -13.61 0.29
CA ASP A 54 -1.65 -14.11 -0.55
C ASP A 54 -1.50 -13.27 -1.82
N GLU A 55 -2.60 -12.96 -2.52
CA GLU A 55 -2.59 -12.09 -3.70
C GLU A 55 -2.13 -10.65 -3.35
N ALA A 56 -2.57 -10.14 -2.21
CA ALA A 56 -2.17 -8.82 -1.74
C ALA A 56 -0.69 -8.77 -1.37
N GLN A 57 -0.17 -9.86 -0.79
CA GLN A 57 1.22 -10.01 -0.38
C GLN A 57 2.13 -10.07 -1.60
N GLU A 58 1.79 -10.90 -2.59
CA GLU A 58 2.52 -11.02 -3.86
C GLU A 58 2.62 -9.65 -4.55
N PHE A 59 1.48 -8.95 -4.71
CA PHE A 59 1.47 -7.62 -5.32
C PHE A 59 2.28 -6.58 -4.52
N TYR A 60 2.23 -6.65 -3.19
CA TYR A 60 3.01 -5.74 -2.33
C TYR A 60 4.52 -5.98 -2.47
N GLU A 61 4.95 -7.24 -2.54
CA GLU A 61 6.35 -7.62 -2.72
C GLU A 61 6.86 -7.16 -4.09
N ASP A 62 6.12 -7.45 -5.16
CA ASP A 62 6.43 -6.97 -6.51
C ASP A 62 6.60 -5.45 -6.53
N LEU A 63 5.63 -4.72 -5.99
CA LEU A 63 5.67 -3.26 -5.88
C LEU A 63 6.89 -2.77 -5.11
N CYS A 64 7.28 -3.49 -4.06
CA CYS A 64 8.44 -3.17 -3.23
C CYS A 64 9.79 -3.49 -3.89
N GLU A 65 9.80 -4.29 -4.94
CA GLU A 65 10.96 -4.67 -5.74
C GLU A 65 11.07 -3.89 -7.05
N MET A 66 9.99 -3.25 -7.51
CA MET A 66 10.02 -2.34 -8.65
C MET A 66 11.11 -1.29 -8.45
N ARG A 67 12.19 -1.40 -9.23
CA ARG A 67 13.21 -0.37 -9.36
C ARG A 67 12.67 0.74 -10.27
N GLU A 68 13.25 1.93 -10.16
CA GLU A 68 13.03 3.01 -11.12
C GLU A 68 13.11 2.42 -12.55
N GLN A 69 12.04 2.56 -13.32
CA GLN A 69 12.06 2.23 -14.74
C GLN A 69 12.74 3.43 -15.41
N ASP A 70 13.95 3.22 -15.96
CA ASP A 70 14.59 4.22 -16.82
C ASP A 70 13.66 4.48 -18.03
N GLU A 71 13.35 5.75 -18.29
CA GLU A 71 12.52 6.22 -19.42
C GLU A 71 13.07 5.82 -20.79
#